data_AF-E4UXP8-F1
#
_entry.id   AF-E4UXP8-F1
#
_cell.length_a   1.000
_cell.length_b   1.000
_cell.length_c   1.000
_cell.angle_alpha   90.00
_cell.angle_beta   90.00
_cell.angle_gamma   90.00
#
_symmetry.space_group_name_H-M   'P 1'
#
loop_
_entity.id
_entity.type
_entity.pdbx_description
1 polymer ?
#
loop_
_entity_poly.entity_id
_entity_poly.type
_entity_poly.pdbx_seq_one_letter_code
_entity_poly.pdbx_strand_id
1 'polypeptide(L)'
;MPSQRDYFRVAGAGFKRKHDTLDQYSNVSSEKPSWPYDAVSSLADLKKGPNRVAFDARIVNIYDQPNAYFDDGAENINRSSKKKTKKPSKKDNDEGVCQQARGCLKLILRDDTGYILVKLWYADITYDLRLGKLVSIWATHISPFKPQLKGPGKVDSTSTPSKPLTPPSTPPKDFPLSLMTSIFPEKDQGCGIKIHERGDIGIIGRIPMGYKYPFPVDSLVDAPKKHSMGKSTKVLVYVYAIGPVRERLTDGHSRASLGLYGEAIKSSMKWIPNSTVLMISNASWKPGSRLYLTSFTLVDVDPESIEADELKRLAARRAGQVNPPFPTDLFDVEEFESSIQKIKFTFADVDEFANSTRSEFMGYASVVLLDINLAALYKQNSLFCAECCNVPVFSNSTVAFCGQCELEVKLRLNPQVFPDWLNHRRNRDDIMLPSYVQLCNWL
;
A
#
# COMPACT_ATOMS: atom_id res chain seq x y z
N MET A 1 39.18 -19.01 -9.67
CA MET A 1 39.37 -18.45 -8.31
C MET A 1 40.43 -17.35 -8.39
N PRO A 2 39.99 -16.08 -8.48
CA PRO A 2 40.59 -15.02 -7.67
C PRO A 2 39.48 -14.19 -6.98
N SER A 3 39.52 -14.15 -5.65
CA SER A 3 39.95 -13.01 -4.82
C SER A 3 38.87 -11.93 -4.62
N GLN A 4 38.31 -11.97 -3.41
CA GLN A 4 37.51 -10.95 -2.72
C GLN A 4 37.85 -9.52 -3.14
N ARG A 5 36.80 -8.75 -3.46
CA ARG A 5 36.80 -7.29 -3.45
C ARG A 5 35.87 -6.80 -2.35
N ASP A 6 36.39 -5.82 -1.64
CA ASP A 6 35.84 -5.11 -0.50
C ASP A 6 34.45 -4.51 -0.78
N TYR A 7 33.52 -4.72 0.14
CA TYR A 7 32.30 -3.94 0.26
C TYR A 7 32.27 -3.25 1.63
N PHE A 8 32.38 -1.91 1.57
CA PHE A 8 31.96 -0.88 2.51
C PHE A 8 32.03 -1.15 4.03
N ARG A 9 33.08 -0.56 4.64
CA ARG A 9 33.05 -0.05 6.02
C ARG A 9 31.97 1.03 6.13
N VAL A 10 30.91 0.77 6.90
CA VAL A 10 30.08 1.84 7.49
C VAL A 10 30.83 2.33 8.73
N ALA A 11 31.34 3.56 8.66
CA ALA A 11 31.95 4.24 9.78
C ALA A 11 30.87 4.57 10.83
N GLY A 12 31.06 4.09 12.06
CA GLY A 12 30.34 4.60 13.22
C GLY A 12 30.98 5.90 13.72
N ALA A 13 30.15 6.80 14.23
CA ALA A 13 30.46 7.65 15.39
C ALA A 13 29.22 8.51 15.72
N GLY A 14 28.80 8.47 16.98
CA GLY A 14 27.63 9.19 17.46
C GLY A 14 27.77 10.70 17.47
N PHE A 15 26.63 11.38 17.47
CA PHE A 15 26.50 12.74 17.94
C PHE A 15 25.14 12.90 18.64
N LYS A 16 25.17 13.25 19.93
CA LYS A 16 24.03 13.82 20.65
C LYS A 16 23.62 15.10 19.92
N ARG A 17 22.40 15.19 19.41
CA ARG A 17 21.83 16.46 18.90
C ARG A 17 20.70 16.91 19.81
N LYS A 18 20.89 18.10 20.37
CA LYS A 18 19.83 18.92 20.96
C LYS A 18 18.93 19.39 19.81
N HIS A 19 17.64 19.10 19.88
CA HIS A 19 16.64 19.63 18.97
C HIS A 19 16.13 20.95 19.54
N ASP A 20 16.52 22.05 18.92
CA ASP A 20 15.72 23.28 18.90
C ASP A 20 15.57 23.67 17.43
N THR A 21 14.36 23.56 16.91
CA THR A 21 13.98 24.17 15.63
C THR A 21 12.54 24.62 15.77
N LEU A 22 12.37 25.93 15.62
CA LEU A 22 11.14 26.66 15.89
C LEU A 22 10.26 26.59 14.64
N ASP A 23 9.42 25.57 14.55
CA ASP A 23 8.41 25.47 13.50
C ASP A 23 7.14 26.22 13.95
N GLN A 24 6.96 27.43 13.41
CA GLN A 24 5.68 28.13 13.39
C GLN A 24 4.79 27.50 12.31
N TYR A 25 3.72 26.77 12.67
CA TYR A 25 2.56 26.56 11.77
C TYR A 25 1.25 26.24 12.52
N SER A 26 0.18 26.66 11.86
CA SER A 26 -1.25 26.73 12.17
C SER A 26 -1.97 25.49 12.71
N ASN A 27 -2.78 25.73 13.75
CA ASN A 27 -4.02 25.10 14.21
C ASN A 27 -4.60 23.90 13.42
N VAL A 28 -4.20 22.68 13.82
CA VAL A 28 -5.13 21.61 14.22
C VAL A 28 -4.52 20.94 15.45
N SER A 29 -5.17 21.10 16.60
CA SER A 29 -4.60 20.84 17.93
C SER A 29 -4.39 19.34 18.20
N SER A 30 -3.13 18.91 18.26
CA SER A 30 -2.67 17.91 19.23
C SER A 30 -1.49 18.51 19.99
N GLU A 31 -1.79 19.32 21.00
CA GLU A 31 -0.77 19.95 21.84
C GLU A 31 0.12 18.87 22.47
N LYS A 32 1.43 19.11 22.48
CA LYS A 32 2.37 18.26 23.20
C LYS A 32 1.98 18.32 24.69
N PRO A 33 1.72 17.18 25.35
CA PRO A 33 1.31 17.20 26.75
C PRO A 33 2.38 17.88 27.61
N SER A 34 1.93 18.66 28.62
CA SER A 34 2.76 19.55 29.44
C SER A 34 3.73 18.83 30.40
N TRP A 35 3.56 17.52 30.57
CA TRP A 35 4.31 16.69 31.53
C TRP A 35 5.61 16.14 30.93
N PRO A 36 6.63 15.82 31.76
CA PRO A 36 7.81 15.11 31.28
C PRO A 36 7.44 13.67 30.87
N TYR A 37 7.85 13.26 29.67
CA TYR A 37 7.76 11.89 29.18
C TYR A 37 9.16 11.34 28.98
N ASP A 38 9.34 10.07 29.32
CA ASP A 38 10.51 9.32 28.93
C ASP A 38 10.41 9.06 27.42
N ALA A 39 11.27 9.73 26.66
CA ALA A 39 11.41 9.47 25.23
C ALA A 39 12.05 8.09 25.05
N VAL A 40 11.29 7.17 24.45
CA VAL A 40 11.74 5.82 24.18
C VAL A 40 12.15 5.74 22.72
N SER A 41 13.43 5.43 22.48
CA SER A 41 14.00 5.37 21.13
C SER A 41 13.54 4.17 20.32
N SER A 42 12.96 3.15 20.96
CA SER A 42 12.62 1.87 20.34
C SER A 42 11.45 1.18 21.06
N LEU A 43 10.50 0.64 20.31
CA LEU A 43 9.32 -0.05 20.86
C LEU A 43 9.71 -1.31 21.65
N ALA A 44 10.84 -1.95 21.33
CA ALA A 44 11.35 -3.09 22.08
C ALA A 44 11.76 -2.75 23.53
N ASP A 45 12.08 -1.48 23.81
CA ASP A 45 12.51 -1.01 25.13
C ASP A 45 11.33 -0.59 26.03
N LEU A 46 10.10 -0.67 25.52
CA LEU A 46 8.90 -0.31 26.27
C LEU A 46 8.68 -1.27 27.44
N LYS A 47 8.65 -0.71 28.65
CA LYS A 47 8.37 -1.43 29.88
C LYS A 47 6.90 -1.37 30.24
N LYS A 48 6.35 -2.52 30.65
CA LYS A 48 4.99 -2.63 31.18
C LYS A 48 4.85 -1.82 32.47
N GLY A 49 3.67 -1.25 32.68
CA GLY A 49 3.32 -0.51 33.89
C GLY A 49 2.94 0.95 33.62
N PRO A 50 2.67 1.71 34.69
CA PRO A 50 2.41 3.14 34.62
C PRO A 50 3.73 3.87 34.34
N ASN A 51 4.00 4.13 33.07
CA ASN A 51 5.16 4.87 32.61
C ASN A 51 4.68 5.92 31.61
N ARG A 52 5.03 7.18 31.84
CA ARG A 52 4.80 8.25 30.87
C ARG A 52 5.86 8.12 29.79
N VAL A 53 5.51 7.50 28.68
CA VAL A 53 6.42 7.25 27.56
C VAL A 53 5.97 7.99 26.32
N ALA A 54 6.95 8.48 25.56
CA ALA A 54 6.75 9.03 24.24
C ALA A 54 7.55 8.21 23.22
N PHE A 55 6.92 7.84 22.10
CA PHE A 55 7.59 7.09 21.04
C PHE A 55 7.00 7.44 19.67
N ASP A 56 7.82 7.27 18.64
CA ASP A 56 7.45 7.46 17.24
C ASP A 56 7.35 6.11 16.54
N ALA A 57 6.29 5.90 15.77
CA ALA A 57 6.07 4.65 15.06
C ALA A 57 5.14 4.83 13.85
N ARG A 58 5.23 3.90 12.89
CA ARG A 58 4.37 3.90 11.70
C ARG A 58 3.13 3.06 11.90
N ILE A 59 2.03 3.54 11.34
CA ILE A 59 0.77 2.80 11.31
C ILE A 59 0.87 1.67 10.28
N VAL A 60 0.85 0.42 10.74
CA VAL A 60 0.87 -0.78 9.87
C VAL A 60 -0.46 -1.53 9.85
N ASN A 61 -1.40 -1.17 10.72
CA ASN A 61 -2.79 -1.62 10.63
C ASN A 61 -3.73 -0.60 11.28
N ILE A 62 -4.93 -0.46 10.72
CA ILE A 62 -6.02 0.37 11.27
C ILE A 62 -7.29 -0.44 11.13
N TYR A 63 -7.99 -0.65 12.24
CA TYR A 63 -9.31 -1.26 12.20
C TYR A 63 -10.17 -0.71 13.34
N ASP A 64 -11.47 -0.63 13.07
CA ASP A 64 -12.44 -0.25 14.09
C ASP A 64 -12.88 -1.49 14.87
N GLN A 65 -13.20 -1.30 16.15
CA GLN A 65 -14.12 -2.23 16.80
C GLN A 65 -15.52 -1.64 16.65
N PRO A 66 -16.46 -2.33 15.98
CA PRO A 66 -17.84 -1.87 16.01
C PRO A 66 -18.23 -1.70 17.47
N ASN A 67 -18.65 -0.49 17.84
CA ASN A 67 -19.10 -0.17 19.18
C ASN A 67 -20.07 -1.25 19.63
N ALA A 68 -19.70 -2.03 20.65
CA ALA A 68 -20.59 -2.99 21.29
C ALA A 68 -21.74 -2.31 22.07
N TYR A 69 -22.03 -1.03 21.79
CA TYR A 69 -23.00 -0.19 22.49
C TYR A 69 -23.94 0.60 21.56
N PHE A 70 -23.88 0.41 20.24
CA PHE A 70 -24.91 0.93 19.34
C PHE A 70 -25.62 -0.25 18.68
N ASP A 71 -26.70 -0.68 19.32
CA ASP A 71 -27.78 -1.43 18.69
C ASP A 71 -28.61 -0.41 17.89
N ASP A 72 -28.08 0.00 16.73
CA ASP A 72 -28.85 0.81 15.78
C ASP A 72 -29.85 -0.10 15.07
N GLY A 73 -31.00 -0.23 15.71
CA GLY A 73 -32.26 -0.47 15.02
C GLY A 73 -32.53 0.68 14.05
N ALA A 74 -31.94 0.60 12.87
CA ALA A 74 -32.28 1.41 11.72
C ALA A 74 -32.39 0.51 10.48
N GLU A 75 -33.30 -0.46 10.54
CA GLU A 75 -34.00 -1.01 9.38
C GLU A 75 -35.13 -1.90 9.91
N ASN A 76 -36.33 -1.33 10.07
CA ASN A 76 -37.62 -1.95 9.74
C ASN A 76 -38.78 -1.05 10.19
N ILE A 77 -39.23 -0.20 9.26
CA ILE A 77 -40.59 0.31 9.26
C ILE A 77 -41.49 -0.88 8.90
N ASN A 78 -42.17 -1.49 9.88
CA ASN A 78 -43.59 -1.84 9.81
C ASN A 78 -44.08 -2.65 11.03
N ARG A 79 -45.13 -2.10 11.68
CA ARG A 79 -46.25 -2.77 12.36
C ARG A 79 -45.94 -3.83 13.44
N SER A 80 -46.07 -3.44 14.71
CA SER A 80 -47.23 -3.77 15.58
C SER A 80 -46.87 -3.81 17.08
N SER A 81 -47.53 -2.92 17.83
CA SER A 81 -48.14 -3.09 19.15
C SER A 81 -47.56 -4.11 20.15
N LYS A 82 -46.82 -3.65 21.16
CA LYS A 82 -47.24 -3.68 22.59
C LYS A 82 -46.20 -3.09 23.55
N LYS A 83 -46.59 -1.91 24.04
CA LYS A 83 -46.20 -1.17 25.24
C LYS A 83 -45.84 -2.06 26.45
N LYS A 84 -44.63 -1.94 26.99
CA LYS A 84 -44.32 -2.15 28.42
C LYS A 84 -43.34 -1.09 28.91
N THR A 85 -43.91 -0.03 29.47
CA THR A 85 -43.30 1.06 30.22
C THR A 85 -42.54 0.52 31.43
N LYS A 86 -41.23 0.80 31.52
CA LYS A 86 -40.46 0.72 32.78
C LYS A 86 -40.06 2.15 33.16
N LYS A 87 -40.51 2.60 34.35
CA LYS A 87 -40.29 3.95 34.90
C LYS A 87 -38.80 4.25 35.11
N PRO A 88 -38.32 5.49 34.88
CA PRO A 88 -37.04 5.95 35.40
C PRO A 88 -37.25 6.54 36.80
N SER A 89 -36.43 6.11 37.76
CA SER A 89 -36.37 6.71 39.09
C SER A 89 -35.17 7.66 39.18
N LYS A 90 -35.52 8.90 39.50
CA LYS A 90 -34.79 9.91 40.28
C LYS A 90 -33.59 10.63 39.63
N LYS A 91 -33.84 11.93 39.43
CA LYS A 91 -32.88 13.02 39.23
C LYS A 91 -31.97 13.16 40.45
N ASP A 92 -30.69 13.34 40.20
CA ASP A 92 -29.86 14.32 40.90
C ASP A 92 -29.10 15.11 39.82
N ASN A 93 -29.21 16.43 39.92
CA ASN A 93 -28.49 17.39 39.08
C ASN A 93 -27.10 17.57 39.67
N ASP A 94 -26.06 17.28 38.89
CA ASP A 94 -24.78 17.97 39.02
C ASP A 94 -24.13 18.09 37.64
N GLU A 95 -23.58 19.27 37.37
CA GLU A 95 -23.09 19.70 36.07
C GLU A 95 -21.77 19.00 35.74
N GLY A 96 -21.80 18.25 34.64
CA GLY A 96 -20.66 17.58 34.07
C GLY A 96 -21.16 16.56 33.08
N VAL A 97 -21.50 16.99 31.86
CA VAL A 97 -21.80 16.06 30.77
C VAL A 97 -20.52 15.26 30.55
N CYS A 98 -20.43 14.08 31.15
CA CYS A 98 -19.40 13.10 30.86
C CYS A 98 -19.63 12.66 29.42
N GLN A 99 -19.03 13.39 28.47
CA GLN A 99 -19.01 12.97 27.07
C GLN A 99 -18.43 11.55 27.04
N GLN A 100 -19.30 10.59 26.70
CA GLN A 100 -18.90 9.21 26.52
C GLN A 100 -18.10 9.10 25.22
N ALA A 101 -17.13 8.19 25.17
CA ALA A 101 -16.38 7.94 23.95
C ALA A 101 -17.34 7.57 22.81
N ARG A 102 -17.22 8.22 21.66
CA ARG A 102 -18.02 7.87 20.48
C ARG A 102 -17.46 6.67 19.74
N GLY A 103 -16.16 6.38 19.86
CA GLY A 103 -15.55 5.25 19.19
C GLY A 103 -14.16 4.90 19.68
N CYS A 104 -13.64 3.76 19.20
CA CYS A 104 -12.31 3.27 19.50
C CYS A 104 -11.63 2.72 18.23
N LEU A 105 -10.68 3.47 17.69
CA LEU A 105 -9.82 2.96 16.62
C LEU A 105 -8.67 2.15 17.21
N LYS A 106 -8.38 1.01 16.60
CA LYS A 106 -7.23 0.18 16.93
C LYS A 106 -6.16 0.33 15.88
N LEU A 107 -5.01 0.83 16.32
CA LEU A 107 -3.83 1.04 15.49
C LEU A 107 -2.77 0.04 15.89
N ILE A 108 -2.26 -0.73 14.93
CA ILE A 108 -0.99 -1.43 15.14
C ILE A 108 0.10 -0.51 14.63
N LEU A 109 0.97 -0.12 15.56
CA LEU A 109 2.13 0.71 15.28
C LEU A 109 3.38 -0.15 15.27
N ARG A 110 4.33 0.23 14.41
CA ARG A 110 5.59 -0.47 14.21
C ARG A 110 6.74 0.53 14.05
N ASP A 111 7.88 0.21 14.64
CA ASP A 111 9.17 0.80 14.32
C ASP A 111 10.14 -0.31 13.86
N ASP A 112 11.44 -0.05 13.85
CA ASP A 112 12.42 -1.04 13.40
C ASP A 112 12.68 -2.15 14.44
N THR A 113 12.14 -2.04 15.67
CA THR A 113 12.44 -2.94 16.79
C THR A 113 11.24 -3.74 17.30
N GLY A 114 10.00 -3.26 17.11
CA GLY A 114 8.83 -3.93 17.67
C GLY A 114 7.48 -3.45 17.15
N TYR A 115 6.43 -3.95 17.81
CA TYR A 115 5.04 -3.62 17.53
C TYR A 115 4.29 -3.28 18.82
N ILE A 116 3.37 -2.33 18.73
CA ILE A 116 2.44 -1.99 19.81
C ILE A 116 1.03 -1.74 19.28
N LEU A 117 0.02 -2.19 20.02
CA LEU A 117 -1.38 -1.89 19.74
C LEU A 117 -1.77 -0.64 20.51
N VAL A 118 -2.19 0.40 19.81
CA VAL A 118 -2.75 1.61 20.41
C VAL A 118 -4.26 1.59 20.21
N LYS A 119 -5.01 1.64 21.32
CA LYS A 119 -6.45 1.93 21.31
C LYS A 119 -6.63 3.43 21.42
N LEU A 120 -7.05 4.05 20.33
CA LEU A 120 -7.32 5.48 20.24
C LEU A 120 -8.83 5.70 20.46
N TRP A 121 -9.17 6.21 21.63
CA TRP A 121 -10.51 6.62 21.97
C TRP A 121 -10.71 8.09 21.63
N TYR A 122 -11.89 8.42 21.10
CA TYR A 122 -12.25 9.76 20.68
C TYR A 122 -13.72 10.03 20.98
N ALA A 123 -14.06 11.29 21.25
CA ALA A 123 -15.42 11.71 21.49
C ALA A 123 -15.93 12.51 20.29
N ASP A 124 -15.20 13.52 19.83
CA ASP A 124 -15.68 14.42 18.76
C ASP A 124 -14.72 14.49 17.56
N ILE A 125 -13.42 14.22 17.73
CA ILE A 125 -12.41 14.43 16.68
C ILE A 125 -12.17 13.15 15.86
N THR A 126 -12.36 13.25 14.54
CA THR A 126 -11.90 12.23 13.60
C THR A 126 -10.46 12.50 13.16
N TYR A 127 -9.60 11.50 13.29
CA TYR A 127 -8.19 11.61 12.94
C TYR A 127 -7.93 11.20 11.47
N ASP A 128 -7.10 11.95 10.73
CA ASP A 128 -6.65 11.56 9.37
C ASP A 128 -5.54 10.49 9.42
N LEU A 129 -5.94 9.30 9.86
CA LEU A 129 -5.07 8.14 10.00
C LEU A 129 -5.02 7.35 8.70
N ARG A 130 -3.81 6.98 8.28
CA ARG A 130 -3.56 6.21 7.05
C ARG A 130 -2.41 5.24 7.28
N LEU A 131 -2.45 4.09 6.62
CA LEU A 131 -1.35 3.13 6.63
C LEU A 131 -0.06 3.80 6.12
N GLY A 132 1.06 3.47 6.75
CA GLY A 132 2.38 4.03 6.45
C GLY A 132 2.68 5.40 7.07
N LYS A 133 1.69 6.12 7.64
CA LYS A 133 1.97 7.40 8.31
C LYS A 133 2.76 7.20 9.60
N LEU A 134 3.72 8.10 9.83
CA LEU A 134 4.42 8.24 11.10
C LEU A 134 3.51 8.98 12.09
N VAL A 135 3.46 8.48 13.33
CA VAL A 135 2.78 9.13 14.44
C VAL A 135 3.68 9.17 15.67
N SER A 136 3.58 10.23 16.46
CA SER A 136 4.11 10.26 17.82
C SER A 136 2.99 9.94 18.79
N ILE A 137 3.25 9.05 19.74
CA ILE A 137 2.31 8.67 20.80
C ILE A 137 2.87 9.09 22.14
N TRP A 138 2.05 9.74 22.95
CA TRP A 138 2.28 9.96 24.37
C TRP A 138 1.30 9.08 25.15
N ALA A 139 1.84 8.16 25.94
CA ALA A 139 1.05 7.21 26.72
C ALA A 139 1.45 7.28 28.19
N THR A 140 0.47 7.15 29.08
CA THR A 140 0.69 7.09 30.54
C THR A 140 0.86 5.66 31.06
N HIS A 141 0.44 4.67 30.27
CA HIS A 141 0.39 3.28 30.71
C HIS A 141 0.63 2.32 29.54
N ILE A 142 1.53 1.36 29.75
CA ILE A 142 1.79 0.26 28.82
C ILE A 142 1.34 -1.04 29.47
N SER A 143 0.53 -1.82 28.75
CA SER A 143 -0.04 -3.08 29.23
C SER A 143 0.36 -4.25 28.33
N PRO A 144 0.40 -5.49 28.85
CA PRO A 144 0.59 -6.66 28.00
C PRO A 144 -0.59 -6.81 27.04
N PHE A 145 -0.30 -7.09 25.77
CA PHE A 145 -1.31 -7.48 24.81
C PHE A 145 -1.81 -8.89 25.15
N LYS A 146 -3.12 -9.02 25.38
CA LYS A 146 -3.81 -10.30 25.51
C LYS A 146 -4.76 -10.44 24.34
N PRO A 147 -4.52 -11.37 23.40
CA PRO A 147 -5.47 -11.65 22.34
C PRO A 147 -6.81 -12.02 22.98
N GLN A 148 -7.89 -11.36 22.56
CA GLN A 148 -9.22 -11.78 23.00
C GLN A 148 -9.58 -13.08 22.29
N LEU A 149 -9.16 -14.20 22.86
CA LEU A 149 -9.78 -15.49 22.60
C LEU A 149 -11.24 -15.35 23.04
N LYS A 150 -12.17 -15.24 22.08
CA LYS A 150 -13.56 -15.59 22.38
C LYS A 150 -13.52 -17.01 22.90
N GLY A 151 -13.87 -17.21 24.17
CA GLY A 151 -13.98 -18.53 24.76
C GLY A 151 -14.93 -19.41 23.94
N PRO A 152 -14.87 -20.74 24.08
CA PRO A 152 -15.81 -21.62 23.41
C PRO A 152 -17.22 -21.18 23.82
N GLY A 153 -17.97 -20.62 22.86
CA GLY A 153 -19.40 -20.45 23.03
C GLY A 153 -19.99 -21.82 23.36
N LYS A 154 -20.80 -21.89 24.41
CA LYS A 154 -21.57 -23.09 24.76
C LYS A 154 -22.22 -23.62 23.48
N VAL A 155 -21.84 -24.83 23.08
CA VAL A 155 -22.40 -25.51 21.92
C VAL A 155 -23.81 -25.94 22.33
N ASP A 156 -24.81 -25.14 21.97
CA ASP A 156 -26.17 -25.64 21.89
C ASP A 156 -26.26 -26.43 20.58
N SER A 157 -26.24 -27.76 20.73
CA SER A 157 -26.34 -28.73 19.66
C SER A 157 -27.70 -28.64 18.96
N THR A 158 -27.87 -27.75 17.98
CA THR A 158 -28.79 -27.88 16.83
C THR A 158 -28.78 -26.61 15.99
N SER A 159 -28.00 -26.58 14.89
CA SER A 159 -28.40 -25.98 13.61
C SER A 159 -27.31 -26.07 12.54
N THR A 160 -27.78 -26.25 11.31
CA THR A 160 -27.14 -26.53 10.02
C THR A 160 -26.15 -25.45 9.53
N PRO A 161 -25.25 -25.75 8.56
CA PRO A 161 -24.14 -24.90 8.19
C PRO A 161 -24.52 -23.92 7.07
N SER A 162 -24.72 -22.65 7.39
CA SER A 162 -24.71 -21.57 6.39
C SER A 162 -24.38 -20.21 7.03
N LYS A 163 -23.09 -19.93 7.23
CA LYS A 163 -22.59 -18.54 7.31
C LYS A 163 -21.10 -18.49 6.93
N PRO A 164 -20.64 -17.43 6.25
CA PRO A 164 -19.27 -17.35 5.73
C PRO A 164 -18.28 -17.23 6.89
N LEU A 165 -17.17 -17.96 6.74
CA LEU A 165 -16.03 -17.99 7.64
C LEU A 165 -15.68 -16.58 8.14
N THR A 166 -16.01 -16.30 9.40
CA THR A 166 -15.51 -15.14 10.14
C THR A 166 -13.98 -15.12 10.10
N PRO A 167 -13.34 -13.94 10.05
CA PRO A 167 -11.89 -13.85 10.10
C PRO A 167 -11.36 -14.55 11.35
N PRO A 168 -10.14 -15.14 11.31
CA PRO A 168 -9.59 -15.87 12.43
C PRO A 168 -9.54 -14.96 13.67
N SER A 169 -10.32 -15.28 14.69
CA SER A 169 -10.35 -14.56 15.97
C SER A 169 -9.10 -14.80 16.82
N THR A 170 -8.27 -15.76 16.41
CA THR A 170 -7.00 -16.11 17.04
C THR A 170 -5.84 -15.57 16.20
N PRO A 171 -4.87 -14.88 16.82
CA PRO A 171 -3.68 -14.45 16.12
C PRO A 171 -2.89 -15.66 15.58
N PRO A 172 -2.13 -15.48 14.47
CA PRO A 172 -1.15 -16.47 14.04
C PRO A 172 -0.23 -16.87 15.20
N LYS A 173 0.22 -18.14 15.20
CA LYS A 173 0.98 -18.75 16.32
C LYS A 173 2.22 -17.94 16.74
N ASP A 174 2.78 -17.16 15.83
CA ASP A 174 4.00 -16.35 16.02
C ASP A 174 3.76 -14.84 15.77
N PHE A 175 2.57 -14.32 16.09
CA PHE A 175 2.28 -12.91 15.89
C PHE A 175 3.10 -12.02 16.86
N PRO A 176 3.88 -11.03 16.37
CA PRO A 176 4.92 -10.35 17.16
C PRO A 176 4.39 -9.30 18.17
N LEU A 177 3.07 -9.15 18.29
CA LEU A 177 2.45 -8.13 19.13
C LEU A 177 2.36 -8.60 20.60
N SER A 178 3.08 -7.92 21.49
CA SER A 178 3.13 -8.28 22.92
C SER A 178 2.70 -7.15 23.87
N LEU A 179 2.58 -5.93 23.37
CA LEU A 179 2.24 -4.73 24.13
C LEU A 179 1.01 -4.02 23.56
N MET A 180 0.27 -3.35 24.44
CA MET A 180 -0.80 -2.44 24.06
C MET A 180 -0.87 -1.24 25.01
N THR A 181 -1.38 -0.13 24.50
CA THR A 181 -1.75 1.05 25.28
C THR A 181 -3.11 1.59 24.83
N SER A 182 -3.71 2.42 25.67
CA SER A 182 -5.00 3.05 25.44
C SER A 182 -4.85 4.53 25.70
N ILE A 183 -5.22 5.35 24.73
CA ILE A 183 -5.12 6.81 24.82
C ILE A 183 -6.49 7.43 24.55
N PHE A 184 -6.80 8.51 25.26
CA PHE A 184 -7.99 9.33 25.09
C PHE A 184 -7.56 10.80 25.03
N PRO A 185 -7.07 11.27 23.87
CA PRO A 185 -6.46 12.60 23.78
C PRO A 185 -7.38 13.75 24.16
N GLU A 186 -8.70 13.58 24.02
CA GLU A 186 -9.70 14.62 24.28
C GLU A 186 -10.07 14.76 25.77
N LYS A 187 -9.73 13.78 26.62
CA LYS A 187 -10.14 13.73 28.03
C LYS A 187 -8.96 13.61 28.98
N ASP A 188 -7.92 12.88 28.58
CA ASP A 188 -6.73 12.67 29.38
C ASP A 188 -5.57 13.53 28.82
N GLN A 189 -5.31 14.65 29.51
CA GLN A 189 -4.19 15.55 29.23
C GLN A 189 -2.81 14.86 29.34
N GLY A 190 -2.75 13.67 29.93
CA GLY A 190 -1.55 12.85 30.02
C GLY A 190 -1.29 11.96 28.80
N CYS A 191 -2.13 11.97 27.78
CA CYS A 191 -1.89 11.18 26.58
C CYS A 191 -2.22 11.96 25.31
N GLY A 192 -1.68 11.51 24.19
CA GLY A 192 -1.87 12.21 22.94
C GLY A 192 -1.35 11.44 21.74
N ILE A 193 -1.74 11.91 20.57
CA ILE A 193 -1.26 11.43 19.28
C ILE A 193 -0.97 12.64 18.41
N LYS A 194 0.20 12.67 17.77
CA LYS A 194 0.55 13.64 16.73
C LYS A 194 0.72 12.89 15.42
N ILE A 195 0.00 13.35 14.40
CA ILE A 195 0.11 12.81 13.04
C ILE A 195 1.11 13.67 12.29
N HIS A 196 2.17 13.06 11.75
CA HIS A 196 3.15 13.78 10.96
C HIS A 196 2.66 13.90 9.51
N GLU A 197 2.39 15.12 9.05
CA GLU A 197 1.86 15.38 7.70
C GLU A 197 2.92 15.24 6.61
N ARG A 198 4.08 15.84 6.85
CA ARG A 198 5.28 15.58 6.07
C ARG A 198 5.83 14.28 6.65
N GLY A 199 5.74 13.22 5.85
CA GLY A 199 6.47 11.99 6.15
C GLY A 199 7.88 12.39 6.56
N ASP A 200 8.36 11.75 7.62
CA ASP A 200 9.72 11.92 8.13
C ASP A 200 10.79 12.08 7.05
N ILE A 201 11.98 12.46 7.47
CA ILE A 201 13.23 12.41 6.68
C ILE A 201 13.54 10.96 6.18
N GLY A 202 12.62 10.02 6.37
CA GLY A 202 12.60 8.70 5.76
C GLY A 202 13.19 7.60 6.61
N ILE A 203 13.42 7.84 7.89
CA ILE A 203 14.32 6.99 8.69
C ILE A 203 13.55 6.05 9.61
N ILE A 204 12.46 6.49 10.24
CA ILE A 204 11.85 5.71 11.33
C ILE A 204 10.89 4.67 10.76
N GLY A 205 11.11 3.40 11.09
CA GLY A 205 10.14 2.35 10.82
C GLY A 205 9.93 2.05 9.34
N ARG A 206 10.87 2.40 8.45
CA ARG A 206 10.75 2.06 7.02
C ARG A 206 11.27 0.66 6.71
N ILE A 207 12.24 0.17 7.47
CA ILE A 207 12.78 -1.17 7.29
C ILE A 207 11.77 -2.16 7.88
N PRO A 208 11.29 -3.15 7.12
CA PRO A 208 10.40 -4.18 7.64
C PRO A 208 10.99 -4.89 8.86
N MET A 209 10.14 -5.17 9.87
CA MET A 209 10.60 -5.91 11.05
C MET A 209 11.12 -7.30 10.65
N GLY A 210 12.35 -7.59 11.10
CA GLY A 210 13.01 -8.87 10.86
C GLY A 210 13.56 -9.02 9.44
N TYR A 211 13.72 -7.90 8.72
CA TYR A 211 14.37 -7.89 7.41
C TYR A 211 15.79 -8.48 7.48
N LYS A 212 16.04 -9.48 6.65
CA LYS A 212 17.34 -10.07 6.37
C LYS A 212 17.37 -10.36 4.88
N TYR A 213 18.40 -9.89 4.19
CA TYR A 213 18.54 -10.12 2.76
C TYR A 213 19.08 -11.54 2.47
N PRO A 214 18.50 -12.29 1.49
CA PRO A 214 17.28 -11.97 0.77
C PRO A 214 16.03 -12.15 1.64
N PHE A 215 15.07 -11.23 1.52
CA PHE A 215 13.88 -11.23 2.34
C PHE A 215 12.89 -12.30 1.88
N PRO A 216 12.48 -13.23 2.75
CA PRO A 216 11.58 -14.30 2.37
C PRO A 216 10.17 -13.74 2.13
N VAL A 217 9.83 -13.59 0.85
CA VAL A 217 8.49 -13.22 0.38
C VAL A 217 7.84 -14.39 -0.34
N ASP A 218 6.54 -14.53 -0.14
CA ASP A 218 5.69 -15.48 -0.84
C ASP A 218 5.20 -14.87 -2.15
N SER A 219 5.09 -15.68 -3.19
CA SER A 219 4.35 -15.29 -4.39
C SER A 219 2.86 -15.15 -4.05
N LEU A 220 2.13 -14.32 -4.79
CA LEU A 220 0.68 -14.20 -4.64
C LEU A 220 -0.06 -15.52 -4.96
N VAL A 221 0.59 -16.46 -5.68
CA VAL A 221 0.07 -17.79 -6.01
C VAL A 221 0.23 -18.78 -4.86
N ASP A 222 1.35 -18.71 -4.13
CA ASP A 222 1.68 -19.66 -3.07
C ASP A 222 1.16 -19.23 -1.70
N ALA A 223 1.04 -17.92 -1.47
CA ALA A 223 0.55 -17.37 -0.22
C ALA A 223 -0.84 -17.91 0.19
N PRO A 224 -1.86 -18.04 -0.68
CA PRO A 224 -3.14 -18.65 -0.32
C PRO A 224 -2.99 -20.08 0.25
N LYS A 225 -2.12 -20.89 -0.36
CA LYS A 225 -1.87 -22.27 0.09
C LYS A 225 -1.20 -22.27 1.46
N LYS A 226 -0.16 -21.46 1.66
CA LYS A 226 0.50 -21.31 2.97
C LYS A 226 -0.45 -20.83 4.06
N HIS A 227 -1.31 -19.84 3.75
CA HIS A 227 -2.32 -19.35 4.67
C HIS A 227 -3.32 -20.45 5.07
N SER A 228 -3.80 -21.26 4.12
CA SER A 228 -4.70 -22.38 4.44
C SER A 228 -4.07 -23.44 5.36
N MET A 229 -2.74 -23.56 5.36
CA MET A 229 -1.99 -24.42 6.29
C MET A 229 -1.72 -23.76 7.66
N GLY A 230 -2.30 -22.58 7.92
CA GLY A 230 -2.08 -21.84 9.17
C GLY A 230 -0.67 -21.26 9.32
N LYS A 231 0.10 -21.17 8.23
CA LYS A 231 1.43 -20.56 8.23
C LYS A 231 1.31 -19.05 8.01
N SER A 232 2.21 -18.28 8.63
CA SER A 232 2.34 -16.86 8.34
C SER A 232 2.66 -16.65 6.86
N THR A 233 2.05 -15.64 6.26
CA THR A 233 2.31 -15.29 4.86
C THR A 233 2.80 -13.86 4.78
N LYS A 234 3.73 -13.60 3.87
CA LYS A 234 4.25 -12.26 3.57
C LYS A 234 4.33 -12.12 2.06
N VAL A 235 3.60 -11.17 1.49
CA VAL A 235 3.64 -10.90 0.05
C VAL A 235 4.14 -9.48 -0.18
N LEU A 236 5.00 -9.31 -1.18
CA LEU A 236 5.49 -8.01 -1.63
C LEU A 236 4.87 -7.72 -2.99
N VAL A 237 4.16 -6.60 -3.09
CA VAL A 237 3.34 -6.27 -4.25
C VAL A 237 3.40 -4.77 -4.53
N TYR A 238 3.17 -4.35 -5.76
CA TYR A 238 2.87 -2.95 -6.07
C TYR A 238 1.40 -2.76 -6.39
N VAL A 239 0.91 -1.54 -6.16
CA VAL A 239 -0.44 -1.14 -6.51
C VAL A 239 -0.52 -1.01 -8.03
N TYR A 240 -1.29 -1.89 -8.68
CA TYR A 240 -1.44 -1.90 -10.13
C TYR A 240 -2.55 -0.95 -10.61
N ALA A 241 -3.66 -0.93 -9.87
CA ALA A 241 -4.77 -0.02 -10.16
C ALA A 241 -5.57 0.21 -8.88
N ILE A 242 -6.15 1.40 -8.77
CA ILE A 242 -7.04 1.77 -7.68
C ILE A 242 -8.49 1.70 -8.18
N GLY A 243 -9.37 1.08 -7.41
CA GLY A 243 -10.76 0.89 -7.80
C GLY A 243 -11.72 1.35 -6.72
N PRO A 244 -13.00 1.64 -7.06
CA PRO A 244 -13.96 2.23 -6.11
C PRO A 244 -14.26 1.33 -4.90
N VAL A 245 -14.08 0.00 -5.05
CA VAL A 245 -14.36 -0.98 -4.00
C VAL A 245 -13.11 -1.79 -3.60
N ARG A 246 -12.14 -1.93 -4.51
CA ARG A 246 -10.98 -2.81 -4.33
C ARG A 246 -9.78 -2.34 -5.10
N GLU A 247 -8.63 -2.48 -4.47
CA GLU A 247 -7.34 -2.18 -5.07
C GLU A 247 -6.78 -3.41 -5.73
N ARG A 248 -6.25 -3.25 -6.95
CA ARG A 248 -5.60 -4.34 -7.69
C ARG A 248 -4.11 -4.30 -7.40
N LEU A 249 -3.57 -5.42 -6.95
CA LEU A 249 -2.18 -5.59 -6.57
C LEU A 249 -1.52 -6.62 -7.47
N THR A 250 -0.20 -6.53 -7.65
CA THR A 250 0.56 -7.54 -8.39
C THR A 250 1.99 -7.66 -7.87
N ASP A 251 2.52 -8.88 -7.90
CA ASP A 251 3.93 -9.21 -7.63
C ASP A 251 4.79 -9.17 -8.92
N GLY A 252 4.21 -8.72 -10.03
CA GLY A 252 4.83 -8.77 -11.36
C GLY A 252 4.44 -10.01 -12.18
N HIS A 253 4.00 -11.10 -11.57
CA HIS A 253 3.62 -12.31 -12.31
C HIS A 253 2.13 -12.59 -12.24
N SER A 254 1.54 -12.34 -11.08
CA SER A 254 0.15 -12.64 -10.78
C SER A 254 -0.54 -11.44 -10.15
N ARG A 255 -1.87 -11.44 -10.18
CA ARG A 255 -2.70 -10.33 -9.73
C ARG A 255 -3.61 -10.79 -8.62
N ALA A 256 -3.87 -9.86 -7.71
CA ALA A 256 -4.79 -10.04 -6.61
C ALA A 256 -5.60 -8.76 -6.36
N SER A 257 -6.68 -8.88 -5.60
CA SER A 257 -7.47 -7.71 -5.18
C SER A 257 -7.45 -7.57 -3.66
N LEU A 258 -7.19 -6.38 -3.16
CA LEU A 258 -7.20 -6.04 -1.74
C LEU A 258 -8.48 -5.27 -1.39
N GLY A 259 -9.24 -5.82 -0.45
CA GLY A 259 -10.36 -5.12 0.17
C GLY A 259 -9.89 -4.33 1.40
N LEU A 260 -10.05 -3.01 1.34
CA LEU A 260 -9.88 -2.09 2.47
C LEU A 260 -11.24 -1.80 3.11
N TYR A 261 -11.26 -1.59 4.42
CA TYR A 261 -12.49 -1.38 5.19
C TYR A 261 -12.31 -0.27 6.22
N GLY A 262 -13.40 0.44 6.52
CA GLY A 262 -13.42 1.50 7.51
C GLY A 262 -12.35 2.56 7.25
N GLU A 263 -11.64 2.96 8.30
CA GLU A 263 -10.57 3.96 8.23
C GLU A 263 -9.40 3.55 7.33
N ALA A 264 -9.18 2.25 7.08
CA ALA A 264 -8.12 1.81 6.18
C ALA A 264 -8.36 2.26 4.73
N ILE A 265 -9.61 2.52 4.30
CA ILE A 265 -9.95 2.98 2.95
C ILE A 265 -9.26 4.30 2.61
N LYS A 266 -9.13 5.21 3.59
CA LYS A 266 -8.45 6.51 3.40
C LYS A 266 -6.98 6.36 3.01
N SER A 267 -6.38 5.18 3.26
CA SER A 267 -4.99 4.89 2.93
C SER A 267 -4.78 4.80 1.42
N SER A 268 -5.71 4.22 0.65
CA SER A 268 -5.53 4.04 -0.80
C SER A 268 -5.57 5.35 -1.57
N MET A 269 -6.16 6.41 -1.01
CA MET A 269 -6.15 7.75 -1.62
C MET A 269 -4.74 8.33 -1.82
N LYS A 270 -3.72 7.83 -1.12
CA LYS A 270 -2.31 8.25 -1.33
C LYS A 270 -1.50 7.26 -2.14
N TRP A 271 -2.07 6.10 -2.47
CA TRP A 271 -1.35 5.12 -3.26
C TRP A 271 -1.28 5.58 -4.71
N ILE A 272 -0.12 5.44 -5.31
CA ILE A 272 0.13 5.78 -6.70
C ILE A 272 0.31 4.47 -7.45
N PRO A 273 -0.57 4.19 -8.43
CA PRO A 273 -0.41 3.01 -9.27
C PRO A 273 0.97 2.93 -9.93
N ASN A 274 1.49 1.72 -10.06
CA ASN A 274 2.82 1.38 -10.58
C ASN A 274 4.00 2.06 -9.86
N SER A 275 3.76 2.64 -8.67
CA SER A 275 4.79 3.33 -7.89
C SER A 275 4.78 2.89 -6.42
N THR A 276 3.61 2.86 -5.78
CA THR A 276 3.49 2.44 -4.38
C THR A 276 3.68 0.93 -4.25
N VAL A 277 4.63 0.53 -3.41
CA VAL A 277 4.86 -0.87 -3.02
C VAL A 277 4.28 -1.12 -1.63
N LEU A 278 3.67 -2.27 -1.47
CA LEU A 278 3.09 -2.73 -0.22
C LEU A 278 3.72 -4.07 0.15
N MET A 279 4.15 -4.20 1.40
CA MET A 279 4.42 -5.51 1.98
C MET A 279 3.27 -5.87 2.91
N ILE A 280 2.57 -6.95 2.58
CA ILE A 280 1.36 -7.39 3.29
C ILE A 280 1.67 -8.70 4.01
N SER A 281 1.58 -8.68 5.33
CA SER A 281 1.77 -9.85 6.18
C SER A 281 0.46 -10.30 6.84
N ASN A 282 0.24 -11.60 6.92
CA ASN A 282 -0.92 -12.21 7.60
C ASN A 282 -2.28 -11.67 7.09
N ALA A 283 -2.39 -11.48 5.77
CA ALA A 283 -3.68 -11.18 5.14
C ALA A 283 -4.59 -12.41 5.16
N SER A 284 -5.90 -12.16 5.21
CA SER A 284 -6.89 -13.21 4.99
C SER A 284 -7.15 -13.40 3.51
N TRP A 285 -7.10 -14.66 3.06
CA TRP A 285 -7.31 -15.04 1.67
C TRP A 285 -8.71 -15.61 1.46
N LYS A 286 -9.44 -15.07 0.48
CA LYS A 286 -10.67 -15.67 -0.06
C LYS A 286 -10.42 -16.22 -1.47
N PRO A 287 -11.31 -17.12 -1.95
CA PRO A 287 -11.23 -17.64 -3.32
C PRO A 287 -11.13 -16.52 -4.37
N GLY A 288 -10.38 -16.79 -5.44
CA GLY A 288 -10.17 -15.85 -6.55
C GLY A 288 -9.15 -14.74 -6.25
N SER A 289 -8.07 -15.05 -5.51
CA SER A 289 -6.95 -14.13 -5.22
C SER A 289 -7.42 -12.83 -4.57
N ARG A 290 -8.32 -12.93 -3.59
CA ARG A 290 -8.88 -11.77 -2.88
C ARG A 290 -8.30 -11.71 -1.47
N LEU A 291 -7.61 -10.64 -1.14
CA LEU A 291 -7.03 -10.34 0.16
C LEU A 291 -7.94 -9.40 0.94
N TYR A 292 -8.05 -9.62 2.25
CA TYR A 292 -8.80 -8.77 3.17
C TYR A 292 -7.92 -8.47 4.39
N LEU A 293 -7.99 -7.22 4.84
CA LEU A 293 -7.36 -6.83 6.10
C LEU A 293 -8.14 -7.43 7.27
N THR A 294 -7.40 -8.05 8.20
CA THR A 294 -7.89 -8.51 9.49
C THR A 294 -7.28 -7.66 10.61
N SER A 295 -7.71 -7.89 11.86
CA SER A 295 -7.09 -7.25 13.03
C SER A 295 -5.60 -7.59 13.23
N PHE A 296 -5.07 -8.59 12.50
CA PHE A 296 -3.68 -9.04 12.58
C PHE A 296 -2.92 -8.91 11.26
N THR A 297 -3.56 -8.34 10.23
CA THR A 297 -2.87 -8.07 8.98
C THR A 297 -1.97 -6.85 9.17
N LEU A 298 -0.73 -6.93 8.68
CA LEU A 298 0.24 -5.84 8.74
C LEU A 298 0.51 -5.39 7.31
N VAL A 299 0.47 -4.08 7.08
CA VAL A 299 0.70 -3.47 5.78
C VAL A 299 1.78 -2.40 5.95
N ASP A 300 2.97 -2.70 5.45
CA ASP A 300 4.04 -1.73 5.32
C ASP A 300 3.93 -1.06 3.94
N VAL A 301 3.81 0.27 3.94
CA VAL A 301 3.71 1.08 2.72
C VAL A 301 5.09 1.61 2.38
N ASP A 302 5.51 1.39 1.14
CA ASP A 302 6.83 1.71 0.61
C ASP A 302 7.97 1.31 1.56
N PRO A 303 8.05 0.02 1.94
CA PRO A 303 9.11 -0.46 2.80
C PRO A 303 10.48 -0.24 2.16
N GLU A 304 11.48 0.06 2.99
CA GLU A 304 12.87 0.19 2.57
C GLU A 304 13.51 -1.20 2.53
N SER A 305 13.57 -1.77 1.33
CA SER A 305 14.18 -3.07 1.07
C SER A 305 14.65 -3.15 -0.37
N ILE A 306 15.65 -4.00 -0.65
CA ILE A 306 16.21 -4.15 -1.99
C ILE A 306 15.14 -4.70 -2.95
N GLU A 307 14.37 -5.68 -2.49
CA GLU A 307 13.28 -6.30 -3.24
C GLU A 307 12.15 -5.30 -3.54
N ALA A 308 11.86 -4.39 -2.60
CA ALA A 308 10.88 -3.34 -2.80
C ALA A 308 11.33 -2.35 -3.88
N ASP A 309 12.61 -1.97 -3.88
CA ASP A 309 13.18 -1.10 -4.91
C ASP A 309 13.26 -1.79 -6.27
N GLU A 310 13.61 -3.06 -6.32
CA GLU A 310 13.56 -3.88 -7.54
C GLU A 310 12.14 -3.96 -8.11
N LEU A 311 11.15 -4.15 -7.24
CA LEU A 311 9.76 -4.21 -7.62
C LEU A 311 9.25 -2.84 -8.11
N LYS A 312 9.67 -1.73 -7.49
CA LYS A 312 9.40 -0.36 -7.98
C LYS A 312 9.98 -0.14 -9.37
N ARG A 313 11.24 -0.53 -9.59
CA ARG A 313 11.88 -0.44 -10.91
C ARG A 313 11.14 -1.29 -11.94
N LEU A 314 10.71 -2.49 -11.57
CA LEU A 314 9.89 -3.35 -12.44
C LEU A 314 8.54 -2.72 -12.78
N ALA A 315 7.87 -2.12 -11.80
CA ALA A 315 6.59 -1.44 -11.99
C ALA A 315 6.73 -0.21 -12.89
N ALA A 316 7.74 0.63 -12.66
CA ALA A 316 8.06 1.79 -13.48
C ALA A 316 8.38 1.39 -14.93
N ARG A 317 9.16 0.33 -15.14
CA ARG A 317 9.43 -0.21 -16.48
C ARG A 317 8.16 -0.64 -17.21
N ARG A 318 7.20 -1.24 -16.49
CA ARG A 318 5.93 -1.68 -17.07
C ARG A 318 4.96 -0.53 -17.33
N ALA A 319 4.98 0.51 -16.51
CA ALA A 319 4.24 1.75 -16.77
C ALA A 319 4.77 2.44 -18.03
N GLY A 320 6.10 2.54 -18.18
CA GLY A 320 6.74 3.12 -19.37
C GLY A 320 6.65 2.30 -20.65
N GLN A 321 6.10 1.07 -20.61
CA GLN A 321 5.79 0.29 -21.82
C GLN A 321 4.50 0.75 -22.51
N VAL A 322 3.82 1.76 -21.97
CA VAL A 322 2.63 2.32 -22.55
C VAL A 322 3.05 3.34 -23.62
N ASN A 323 2.70 3.03 -24.87
CA ASN A 323 3.08 3.75 -26.09
C ASN A 323 3.28 5.27 -25.90
N PRO A 324 4.53 5.75 -25.69
CA PRO A 324 4.78 7.18 -25.48
C PRO A 324 4.31 8.00 -26.69
N PRO A 325 4.16 9.32 -26.58
CA PRO A 325 3.96 10.15 -27.76
C PRO A 325 5.12 9.97 -28.73
N PHE A 326 4.82 10.05 -30.02
CA PHE A 326 5.88 10.20 -31.00
C PHE A 326 6.60 11.52 -30.70
N PRO A 327 7.95 11.52 -30.50
CA PRO A 327 8.70 12.69 -30.10
C PRO A 327 8.79 13.67 -31.27
N THR A 328 7.72 14.43 -31.45
CA THR A 328 7.54 15.41 -32.55
C THR A 328 8.47 16.61 -32.39
N ASP A 329 8.99 16.81 -31.18
CA ASP A 329 10.03 17.77 -30.83
C ASP A 329 11.42 17.34 -31.29
N LEU A 330 11.68 16.03 -31.34
CA LEU A 330 12.95 15.47 -31.82
C LEU A 330 12.91 15.08 -33.30
N PHE A 331 11.71 14.84 -33.85
CA PHE A 331 11.54 14.35 -35.21
C PHE A 331 10.46 15.12 -35.97
N ASP A 332 10.92 15.91 -36.93
CA ASP A 332 10.06 16.47 -37.97
C ASP A 332 9.84 15.43 -39.07
N VAL A 333 8.64 14.86 -39.12
CA VAL A 333 8.27 13.84 -40.09
C VAL A 333 8.34 14.38 -41.52
N GLU A 334 7.96 15.65 -41.72
CA GLU A 334 7.90 16.25 -43.04
C GLU A 334 9.30 16.53 -43.59
N GLU A 335 10.22 17.01 -42.73
CA GLU A 335 11.63 17.20 -43.08
C GLU A 335 12.31 15.85 -43.37
N PHE A 336 12.02 14.82 -42.57
CA PHE A 336 12.67 13.52 -42.73
C PHE A 336 12.15 12.74 -43.96
N GLU A 337 10.87 12.89 -44.32
CA GLU A 337 10.29 12.30 -45.53
C GLU A 337 10.84 12.95 -46.81
N SER A 338 11.04 14.28 -46.78
CA SER A 338 11.57 15.09 -47.88
C SER A 338 13.10 15.09 -48.00
N SER A 339 13.81 14.59 -46.98
CA SER A 339 15.26 14.44 -47.00
C SER A 339 15.77 13.63 -48.20
N ILE A 340 16.80 14.20 -48.86
CA ILE A 340 17.52 13.57 -49.98
C ILE A 340 18.36 12.38 -49.50
N GLN A 341 18.86 12.42 -48.25
CA GLN A 341 19.67 11.35 -47.68
C GLN A 341 18.86 10.53 -46.68
N LYS A 342 18.46 9.33 -47.11
CA LYS A 342 17.76 8.35 -46.28
C LYS A 342 18.76 7.32 -45.76
N ILE A 343 19.26 7.52 -44.54
CA ILE A 343 20.13 6.56 -43.87
C ILE A 343 19.31 5.29 -43.61
N LYS A 344 19.70 4.17 -44.20
CA LYS A 344 19.04 2.87 -44.00
C LYS A 344 19.83 2.02 -43.02
N PHE A 345 19.14 1.51 -42.01
CA PHE A 345 19.68 0.56 -41.04
C PHE A 345 19.15 -0.85 -41.31
N THR A 346 20.03 -1.81 -41.12
CA THR A 346 19.68 -3.22 -40.95
C THR A 346 19.42 -3.52 -39.47
N PHE A 347 18.79 -4.65 -39.16
CA PHE A 347 18.62 -5.08 -37.77
C PHE A 347 19.95 -5.31 -37.04
N ALA A 348 21.01 -5.67 -37.77
CA ALA A 348 22.34 -5.80 -37.19
C ALA A 348 22.87 -4.46 -36.70
N ASP A 349 22.69 -3.39 -37.48
CA ASP A 349 23.10 -2.04 -37.10
C ASP A 349 22.32 -1.55 -35.88
N VAL A 350 20.99 -1.78 -35.87
CA VAL A 350 20.12 -1.44 -34.73
C VAL A 350 20.57 -2.16 -33.46
N ASP A 351 20.92 -3.45 -33.54
CA ASP A 351 21.40 -4.23 -32.38
C ASP A 351 22.81 -3.81 -31.93
N GLU A 352 23.66 -3.35 -32.85
CA GLU A 352 24.96 -2.76 -32.50
C GLU A 352 24.79 -1.43 -31.76
N PHE A 353 23.91 -0.54 -32.26
CA PHE A 353 23.60 0.72 -31.59
C PHE A 353 22.95 0.51 -30.23
N ALA A 354 22.11 -0.52 -30.11
CA ALA A 354 21.48 -0.91 -28.86
C ALA A 354 22.45 -1.28 -27.73
N ASN A 355 23.60 -1.82 -28.11
CA ASN A 355 24.67 -2.19 -27.20
C ASN A 355 25.69 -1.06 -26.98
N SER A 356 25.57 0.04 -27.73
CA SER A 356 26.48 1.18 -27.64
C SER A 356 26.04 2.15 -26.54
N THR A 357 26.97 2.98 -26.06
CA THR A 357 26.69 4.05 -25.09
C THR A 357 25.97 5.26 -25.70
N ARG A 358 25.65 5.22 -27.00
CA ARG A 358 24.92 6.31 -27.67
C ARG A 358 23.46 6.27 -27.22
N SER A 359 22.96 7.42 -26.80
CA SER A 359 21.59 7.55 -26.29
C SER A 359 20.53 7.48 -27.39
N GLU A 360 20.85 7.93 -28.61
CA GLU A 360 19.85 8.18 -29.66
C GLU A 360 20.44 7.95 -31.07
N PHE A 361 19.66 7.30 -31.96
CA PHE A 361 19.97 7.16 -33.39
C PHE A 361 18.67 7.12 -34.21
N MET A 362 18.71 7.56 -35.48
CA MET A 362 17.52 7.74 -36.32
C MET A 362 17.79 7.37 -37.79
N GLY A 363 16.87 6.62 -38.42
CA GLY A 363 16.99 6.18 -39.82
C GLY A 363 15.84 5.30 -40.29
N TYR A 364 15.92 4.84 -41.53
CA TYR A 364 14.94 3.96 -42.17
C TYR A 364 15.33 2.50 -42.00
N ALA A 365 14.38 1.62 -41.71
CA ALA A 365 14.59 0.17 -41.78
C ALA A 365 13.61 -0.45 -42.76
N SER A 366 14.10 -1.35 -43.62
CA SER A 366 13.24 -2.16 -44.49
C SER A 366 12.84 -3.40 -43.71
N VAL A 367 11.59 -3.48 -43.29
CA VAL A 367 11.09 -4.59 -42.45
C VAL A 367 9.96 -5.34 -43.15
N VAL A 368 9.93 -6.65 -42.94
CA VAL A 368 8.79 -7.50 -43.32
C VAL A 368 8.11 -7.93 -42.03
N LEU A 369 6.83 -7.60 -41.90
CA LEU A 369 6.03 -7.99 -40.73
C LEU A 369 5.62 -9.45 -40.89
N LEU A 370 6.15 -10.31 -40.03
CA LEU A 370 5.89 -11.76 -40.07
C LEU A 370 4.67 -12.16 -39.25
N ASP A 371 4.44 -11.51 -38.11
CA ASP A 371 3.32 -11.80 -37.21
C ASP A 371 2.74 -10.51 -36.62
N ILE A 372 1.42 -10.49 -36.45
CA ILE A 372 0.67 -9.36 -35.92
C ILE A 372 -0.42 -9.88 -34.97
N ASN A 373 -0.41 -9.40 -33.73
CA ASN A 373 -1.30 -9.87 -32.67
C ASN A 373 -2.58 -9.02 -32.50
N LEU A 374 -3.32 -8.76 -33.58
CA LEU A 374 -4.54 -7.94 -33.52
C LEU A 374 -5.69 -8.66 -32.80
N ALA A 375 -5.95 -9.91 -33.16
CA ALA A 375 -7.13 -10.63 -32.70
C ALA A 375 -7.12 -10.89 -31.18
N ALA A 376 -5.95 -11.21 -30.59
CA ALA A 376 -5.88 -11.45 -29.16
C ALA A 376 -6.05 -10.14 -28.37
N LEU A 377 -5.43 -9.04 -28.82
CA LEU A 377 -5.56 -7.73 -28.19
C LEU A 377 -7.00 -7.18 -28.30
N TYR A 378 -7.64 -7.35 -29.45
CA TYR A 378 -9.04 -6.98 -29.62
C TYR A 378 -9.96 -7.77 -28.67
N LYS A 379 -9.76 -9.10 -28.55
CA LYS A 379 -10.51 -9.92 -27.59
C LYS A 379 -10.29 -9.52 -26.14
N GLN A 380 -9.13 -8.95 -25.81
CA GLN A 380 -8.78 -8.48 -24.47
C GLN A 380 -9.19 -7.03 -24.20
N ASN A 381 -9.83 -6.36 -25.16
CA ASN A 381 -10.15 -4.93 -25.13
C ASN A 381 -8.90 -4.05 -24.89
N SER A 382 -7.79 -4.41 -25.52
CA SER A 382 -6.47 -3.79 -25.34
C SER A 382 -5.77 -3.46 -26.65
N LEU A 383 -6.53 -3.32 -27.74
CA LEU A 383 -5.96 -2.96 -29.05
C LEU A 383 -5.28 -1.59 -29.04
N PHE A 384 -5.82 -0.63 -28.30
CA PHE A 384 -5.24 0.68 -28.08
C PHE A 384 -4.85 0.85 -26.60
N CYS A 385 -3.80 1.62 -26.34
CA CYS A 385 -3.35 1.99 -25.02
C CYS A 385 -2.87 3.45 -24.92
N ALA A 386 -2.96 4.01 -23.72
CA ALA A 386 -2.29 5.26 -23.31
C ALA A 386 -2.06 5.26 -21.81
N GLU A 387 -1.25 6.19 -21.33
CA GLU A 387 -0.99 6.39 -19.92
C GLU A 387 -1.80 7.59 -19.41
N CYS A 388 -2.50 7.41 -18.30
CA CYS A 388 -3.15 8.50 -17.59
C CYS A 388 -3.06 8.20 -16.09
N CYS A 389 -2.75 9.19 -15.25
CA CYS A 389 -2.60 8.98 -13.80
C CYS A 389 -1.63 7.83 -13.43
N ASN A 390 -0.57 7.62 -14.22
CA ASN A 390 0.37 6.49 -14.11
C ASN A 390 -0.28 5.10 -14.18
N VAL A 391 -1.49 4.99 -14.74
CA VAL A 391 -2.13 3.72 -15.07
C VAL A 391 -2.23 3.54 -16.58
N PRO A 392 -2.00 2.31 -17.08
CA PRO A 392 -2.28 1.99 -18.47
C PRO A 392 -3.80 1.95 -18.68
N VAL A 393 -4.29 2.77 -19.60
CA VAL A 393 -5.67 2.75 -20.10
C VAL A 393 -5.68 1.90 -21.37
N PHE A 394 -6.60 0.94 -21.45
CA PHE A 394 -6.75 0.03 -22.58
C PHE A 394 -8.17 0.08 -23.13
N SER A 395 -8.31 0.05 -24.45
CA SER A 395 -9.61 -0.04 -25.13
C SER A 395 -9.46 -0.55 -26.56
N ASN A 396 -10.56 -0.99 -27.16
CA ASN A 396 -10.65 -1.18 -28.62
C ASN A 396 -11.05 0.10 -29.38
N SER A 397 -11.25 1.21 -28.67
CA SER A 397 -11.50 2.54 -29.23
C SER A 397 -10.24 3.42 -29.17
N THR A 398 -10.15 4.43 -30.03
CA THR A 398 -9.09 5.45 -30.02
C THR A 398 -9.25 6.47 -28.88
N VAL A 399 -10.37 6.41 -28.16
CA VAL A 399 -10.63 7.21 -26.96
C VAL A 399 -11.19 6.33 -25.85
N ALA A 400 -10.83 6.63 -24.62
CA ALA A 400 -11.40 5.99 -23.43
C ALA A 400 -11.33 6.92 -22.22
N PHE A 401 -12.23 6.72 -21.25
CA PHE A 401 -12.17 7.44 -19.99
C PHE A 401 -11.18 6.77 -19.03
N CYS A 402 -10.32 7.57 -18.40
CA CYS A 402 -9.48 7.10 -17.31
C CYS A 402 -10.35 6.75 -16.11
N GLY A 403 -10.25 5.52 -15.60
CA GLY A 403 -11.03 5.08 -14.44
C GLY A 403 -10.67 5.79 -13.12
N GLN A 404 -9.58 6.57 -13.08
CA GLN A 404 -9.12 7.28 -11.89
C GLN A 404 -9.55 8.75 -11.85
N CYS A 405 -9.36 9.48 -12.95
CA CYS A 405 -9.70 10.90 -13.03
C CYS A 405 -10.96 11.19 -13.84
N GLU A 406 -11.56 10.16 -14.45
CA GLU A 406 -12.74 10.24 -15.31
C GLU A 406 -12.58 11.15 -16.53
N LEU A 407 -11.35 11.57 -16.82
CA LEU A 407 -11.02 12.36 -18.01
C LEU A 407 -10.93 11.46 -19.23
N GLU A 408 -11.35 11.98 -20.37
CA GLU A 408 -11.16 11.34 -21.67
C GLU A 408 -9.67 11.35 -22.05
N VAL A 409 -9.17 10.19 -22.45
CA VAL A 409 -7.78 9.95 -22.83
C VAL A 409 -7.75 9.45 -24.27
N LYS A 410 -6.97 10.12 -25.11
CA LYS A 410 -6.69 9.67 -26.48
C LYS A 410 -5.72 8.50 -26.43
N LEU A 411 -6.14 7.36 -26.97
CA LEU A 411 -5.39 6.12 -27.00
C LEU A 411 -4.62 5.97 -28.32
N ARG A 412 -3.49 5.27 -28.27
CA ARG A 412 -2.66 4.93 -29.43
C ARG A 412 -2.61 3.43 -29.62
N LEU A 413 -2.18 2.95 -30.78
CA LEU A 413 -2.10 1.51 -31.04
C LEU A 413 -1.19 0.85 -30.00
N ASN A 414 -1.63 -0.28 -29.43
CA ASN A 414 -0.84 -0.99 -28.43
C ASN A 414 0.44 -1.55 -29.07
N PRO A 415 1.65 -1.28 -28.53
CA PRO A 415 2.90 -1.77 -29.10
C PRO A 415 2.97 -3.30 -29.18
N GLN A 416 2.19 -4.00 -28.35
CA GLN A 416 2.06 -5.45 -28.37
C GLN A 416 1.38 -6.01 -29.63
N VAL A 417 0.84 -5.15 -30.51
CA VAL A 417 0.39 -5.55 -31.85
C VAL A 417 1.54 -6.19 -32.65
N PHE A 418 2.78 -5.76 -32.40
CA PHE A 418 4.00 -6.32 -32.99
C PHE A 418 4.85 -6.98 -31.89
N PRO A 419 4.46 -8.15 -31.38
CA PRO A 419 5.06 -8.74 -30.19
C PRO A 419 6.56 -9.03 -30.35
N ASP A 420 7.00 -9.51 -31.51
CA ASP A 420 8.40 -9.93 -31.71
C ASP A 420 9.36 -8.75 -31.92
N TRP A 421 8.85 -7.62 -32.39
CA TRP A 421 9.65 -6.43 -32.68
C TRP A 421 10.12 -5.73 -31.40
N LEU A 422 9.33 -5.79 -30.32
CA LEU A 422 9.72 -5.32 -28.98
C LEU A 422 10.38 -6.39 -28.09
N ASN A 423 10.26 -7.69 -28.42
CA ASN A 423 10.62 -8.79 -27.50
C ASN A 423 11.89 -9.55 -27.86
N HIS A 424 12.69 -9.12 -28.85
CA HIS A 424 13.83 -9.90 -29.34
C HIS A 424 14.95 -10.20 -28.32
N ARG A 425 14.84 -9.76 -27.05
CA ARG A 425 15.77 -10.07 -25.95
C ARG A 425 15.14 -10.55 -24.64
N ARG A 426 13.96 -11.18 -24.61
CA ARG A 426 13.40 -11.73 -23.34
C ARG A 426 14.22 -12.86 -22.68
N ASN A 427 15.32 -13.34 -23.26
CA ASN A 427 15.99 -14.58 -22.84
C ASN A 427 17.46 -14.47 -22.40
N ARG A 428 18.02 -13.27 -22.22
CA ARG A 428 19.30 -13.15 -21.50
C ARG A 428 19.25 -11.97 -20.54
N ASP A 429 19.63 -12.27 -19.30
CA ASP A 429 19.93 -11.28 -18.29
C ASP A 429 20.89 -10.24 -18.85
N ASP A 430 20.63 -9.00 -18.42
CA ASP A 430 21.40 -7.79 -18.66
C ASP A 430 21.30 -7.12 -20.05
N ILE A 431 20.84 -5.87 -19.98
CA ILE A 431 20.86 -4.80 -21.00
C ILE A 431 19.74 -4.88 -22.03
N MET A 432 18.72 -4.05 -21.81
CA MET A 432 17.63 -3.76 -22.72
C MET A 432 17.57 -2.26 -23.02
N LEU A 433 17.49 -1.98 -24.32
CA LEU A 433 17.33 -0.69 -24.98
C LEU A 433 16.35 0.29 -24.31
N PRO A 434 16.61 1.62 -24.38
CA PRO A 434 15.57 2.62 -24.22
C PRO A 434 14.49 2.42 -25.29
N SER A 435 13.25 2.42 -24.83
CA SER A 435 12.00 2.17 -25.54
C SER A 435 11.66 3.22 -26.62
N TYR A 436 12.43 3.32 -27.71
CA TYR A 436 12.10 4.21 -28.83
C TYR A 436 12.24 3.50 -30.18
N VAL A 437 11.33 2.57 -30.45
CA VAL A 437 11.00 2.20 -31.83
C VAL A 437 9.51 2.41 -32.01
N GLN A 438 9.14 3.62 -32.40
CA GLN A 438 7.78 3.94 -32.81
C GLN A 438 7.70 3.86 -34.33
N LEU A 439 6.76 3.04 -34.82
CA LEU A 439 6.37 3.06 -36.23
C LEU A 439 5.54 4.33 -36.47
N CYS A 440 6.11 5.28 -37.20
CA CYS A 440 5.34 6.37 -37.79
C CYS A 440 4.43 5.85 -38.91
N ASN A 441 3.24 6.45 -38.97
CA ASN A 441 2.28 6.39 -40.08
C ASN A 441 1.86 4.99 -40.55
N TRP A 442 0.85 4.46 -39.85
CA TRP A 442 -0.19 3.63 -40.47
C TRP A 442 -1.55 4.28 -40.19
N LEU A 443 -1.84 5.35 -40.94
CA LEU A 443 -3.14 5.69 -41.56
C LEU A 443 -3.00 6.97 -42.39
#